data_AF-A0A536H6F4-F1
#
_entry.id   AF-A0A536H6F4-F1
#
_cell.length_a   1.000
_cell.length_b   1.000
_cell.length_c   1.000
_cell.angle_alpha   90.00
_cell.angle_beta   90.00
_cell.angle_gamma   90.00
#
_symmetry.space_group_name_H-M   'P 1'
#
loop_
_entity.id
_entity.type
_entity.pdbx_description
1 polymer ?
#
loop_
_entity_poly.entity_id
_entity_poly.type
_entity_poly.pdbx_seq_one_letter_code
_entity_poly.pdbx_strand_id
1 'polypeptide(L)'
;MMKRFAILLVSLIALLPSSLLAPSEAGASSSFASIPSGYAFGDYAVISSSLNKLTSGPTAPVGLACTTAPTTVTNSASISLGSITSTGSAQSTISTSRTATSASIQVTSDIENLNILSGLITAERIHVAASSTATSAGATSTNNSTFTGLNIAGLPQGDPAPNTLKYLPGVGYVILNEQLGPVNGSTATSISVYGVDVFITLGLFAGSRLVFGLARSGETRTAQPDIVAASAYGLYANGLAGSGSSSIGPLSSSGINCAGGSSQNSVSGFNSLHPGNAGAMSSSASGQITSSGASATSQATVSNSNLLGGLISAGSMTSTASASWNGAGSRSGSVTLTSGKIAGAPLSHSPVPNTRINLAGIGYVIVNEQYGSSNAPGAAETVIAFDIYITQSNSLGLPKGARILVGVATASAMSQ
;
A
#
# COMPACT_ATOMS: atom_id res chain seq x y z
N MET A 1 79.85 -34.08 45.17
CA MET A 1 80.08 -32.67 45.55
C MET A 1 78.91 -31.85 44.97
N MET A 2 78.15 -31.19 45.86
CA MET A 2 77.11 -30.14 45.60
C MET A 2 75.88 -30.55 44.75
N LYS A 3 74.80 -31.08 45.35
CA LYS A 3 73.65 -30.44 46.03
C LYS A 3 72.47 -30.11 45.08
N ARG A 4 71.37 -30.83 45.33
CA ARG A 4 70.03 -30.78 44.74
C ARG A 4 69.39 -29.39 44.90
N PHE A 5 68.61 -28.96 43.90
CA PHE A 5 67.51 -28.03 44.10
C PHE A 5 66.30 -28.46 43.24
N ALA A 6 65.22 -28.78 43.95
CA ALA A 6 63.88 -28.96 43.42
C ALA A 6 63.20 -27.59 43.37
N ILE A 7 62.46 -27.30 42.30
CA ILE A 7 61.52 -26.17 42.25
C ILE A 7 60.15 -26.77 41.92
N LEU A 8 59.29 -26.83 42.95
CA LEU A 8 57.87 -27.09 42.86
C LEU A 8 57.17 -25.78 42.45
N LEU A 9 56.42 -25.81 41.35
CA LEU A 9 55.54 -24.72 40.94
C LEU A 9 54.18 -24.92 41.65
N VAL A 10 53.87 -24.05 42.62
CA VAL A 10 52.56 -23.98 43.29
C VAL A 10 51.69 -23.01 42.50
N SER A 11 50.75 -23.54 41.72
CA SER A 11 49.70 -22.75 41.06
C SER A 11 48.53 -22.53 42.01
N LEU A 12 48.40 -21.29 42.47
CA LEU A 12 47.31 -20.77 43.30
C LEU A 12 46.06 -20.54 42.43
N ILE A 13 45.05 -21.42 42.53
CA ILE A 13 43.73 -21.22 41.90
C ILE A 13 42.88 -20.39 42.87
N ALA A 14 42.64 -19.13 42.51
CA ALA A 14 41.69 -18.27 43.21
C ALA A 14 40.25 -18.62 42.77
N LEU A 15 39.41 -19.02 43.72
CA LEU A 15 37.96 -19.17 43.53
C LEU A 15 37.32 -17.79 43.34
N LEU A 16 36.75 -17.53 42.17
CA LEU A 16 35.81 -16.43 41.93
C LEU A 16 34.38 -16.94 42.18
N PRO A 17 33.52 -16.18 42.90
CA PRO A 17 32.12 -16.55 43.08
C PRO A 17 31.35 -16.32 41.77
N SER A 18 30.78 -17.39 41.23
CA SER A 18 29.84 -17.37 40.12
C SER A 18 28.58 -16.62 40.53
N SER A 19 28.48 -15.34 40.17
CA SER A 19 27.22 -14.61 40.18
C SER A 19 26.28 -15.24 39.15
N LEU A 20 25.32 -16.02 39.63
CA LEU A 20 24.17 -16.50 38.88
C LEU A 20 23.43 -15.28 38.28
N LEU A 21 23.61 -15.06 36.98
CA LEU A 21 22.69 -14.24 36.19
C LEU A 21 21.33 -14.94 36.25
N ALA A 22 20.39 -14.37 36.98
CA ALA A 22 19.00 -14.79 36.90
C ALA A 22 18.57 -14.68 35.42
N PRO A 23 17.95 -15.71 34.83
CA PRO A 23 17.35 -15.55 33.51
C PRO A 23 16.35 -14.39 33.59
N SER A 24 16.49 -13.41 32.70
CA SER A 24 15.46 -12.39 32.53
C SER A 24 14.15 -13.10 32.23
N GLU A 25 13.16 -12.96 33.10
CA GLU A 25 11.81 -13.42 32.78
C GLU A 25 11.39 -12.70 31.50
N ALA A 26 11.30 -13.45 30.40
CA ALA A 26 10.65 -12.97 29.20
C ALA A 26 9.20 -12.74 29.58
N GLY A 27 8.85 -11.47 29.86
CA GLY A 27 7.47 -11.09 30.13
C GLY A 27 6.60 -11.66 29.02
N ALA A 28 5.57 -12.43 29.38
CA ALA A 28 4.62 -12.95 28.41
C ALA A 28 4.08 -11.77 27.61
N SER A 29 4.30 -11.76 26.29
CA SER A 29 3.75 -10.73 25.42
C SER A 29 2.23 -10.72 25.60
N SER A 30 1.66 -9.58 25.97
CA SER A 30 0.21 -9.41 26.10
C SER A 30 -0.51 -9.45 24.75
N SER A 31 0.23 -9.51 23.64
CA SER A 31 -0.27 -9.33 22.28
C SER A 31 0.43 -10.27 21.29
N PHE A 32 -0.36 -10.96 20.46
CA PHE A 32 0.14 -11.85 19.43
C PHE A 32 0.77 -11.05 18.26
N ALA A 33 2.03 -11.36 17.90
CA ALA A 33 2.76 -10.66 16.86
C ALA A 33 2.24 -11.02 15.45
N SER A 34 1.49 -10.08 14.86
CA SER A 34 0.87 -10.23 13.55
C SER A 34 0.40 -8.88 13.01
N ILE A 35 0.11 -8.83 11.71
CA ILE A 35 -0.36 -7.62 11.04
C ILE A 35 -1.57 -7.97 10.16
N PRO A 36 -2.76 -7.43 10.50
CA PRO A 36 -3.94 -7.58 9.68
C PRO A 36 -3.85 -6.74 8.41
N SER A 37 -4.53 -7.20 7.36
CA SER A 37 -4.78 -6.45 6.12
C SER A 37 -6.25 -6.60 5.76
N GLY A 38 -6.91 -5.47 5.48
CA GLY A 38 -8.34 -5.46 5.21
C GLY A 38 -8.74 -4.36 4.25
N TYR A 39 -9.63 -4.69 3.31
CA TYR A 39 -10.25 -3.72 2.41
C TYR A 39 -11.63 -4.20 2.00
N ALA A 40 -12.62 -3.29 2.04
CA ALA A 40 -13.97 -3.56 1.59
C ALA A 40 -14.59 -2.33 0.93
N PHE A 41 -15.55 -2.60 0.05
CA PHE A 41 -16.45 -1.58 -0.49
C PHE A 41 -17.81 -2.19 -0.80
N GLY A 42 -18.81 -1.32 -0.92
CA GLY A 42 -20.16 -1.63 -1.35
C GLY A 42 -20.20 -1.98 -2.84
N ASP A 43 -19.99 -0.98 -3.69
CA ASP A 43 -20.26 -1.10 -5.13
C ASP A 43 -19.15 -0.44 -5.96
N TYR A 44 -18.83 -1.03 -7.10
CA TYR A 44 -17.95 -0.42 -8.11
C TYR A 44 -18.47 -0.76 -9.52
N ALA A 45 -18.69 0.26 -10.34
CA ALA A 45 -19.25 0.12 -11.67
C ALA A 45 -18.37 0.80 -12.72
N VAL A 46 -17.97 0.04 -13.73
CA VAL A 46 -17.42 0.57 -14.98
C VAL A 46 -18.44 0.31 -16.07
N ILE A 47 -19.03 1.37 -16.58
CA ILE A 47 -20.05 1.34 -17.62
C ILE A 47 -19.42 1.83 -18.91
N SER A 48 -19.27 0.92 -19.86
CA SER A 48 -18.79 1.19 -21.21
C SER A 48 -19.99 1.34 -22.13
N SER A 49 -20.02 2.43 -22.91
CA SER A 49 -20.95 2.61 -24.03
C SER A 49 -20.15 2.94 -25.29
N SER A 50 -20.80 2.88 -26.46
CA SER A 50 -20.16 3.24 -27.74
C SER A 50 -19.64 4.68 -27.78
N LEU A 51 -20.12 5.56 -26.89
CA LEU A 51 -19.78 6.98 -26.87
C LEU A 51 -18.87 7.37 -25.71
N ASN A 52 -19.02 6.75 -24.54
CA ASN A 52 -18.34 7.15 -23.31
C ASN A 52 -18.08 5.97 -22.37
N LYS A 53 -17.08 6.11 -21.51
CA LYS A 53 -16.83 5.24 -20.35
C LYS A 53 -17.11 6.01 -19.06
N LEU A 54 -18.05 5.52 -18.27
CA LEU A 54 -18.37 6.05 -16.94
C LEU A 54 -17.81 5.10 -15.88
N THR A 55 -17.14 5.63 -14.88
CA THR A 55 -16.73 4.88 -13.68
C THR A 55 -17.43 5.48 -12.47
N SER A 56 -18.01 4.64 -11.63
CA SER A 56 -18.66 5.02 -10.38
C SER A 56 -18.22 4.10 -9.24
N GLY A 57 -18.05 4.66 -8.04
CA GLY A 57 -17.52 3.95 -6.88
C GLY A 57 -15.98 3.97 -6.78
N PRO A 58 -15.39 3.28 -5.78
CA PRO A 58 -16.06 2.43 -4.80
C PRO A 58 -16.98 3.21 -3.85
N THR A 59 -18.16 2.67 -3.54
CA THR A 59 -19.06 3.21 -2.49
C THR A 59 -18.71 2.61 -1.14
N ALA A 60 -18.93 3.39 -0.06
CA ALA A 60 -18.63 2.99 1.31
C ALA A 60 -17.24 2.34 1.54
N PRO A 61 -16.13 2.81 0.91
CA PRO A 61 -14.87 2.13 1.06
C PRO A 61 -14.37 2.21 2.50
N VAL A 62 -13.86 1.09 3.00
CA VAL A 62 -13.07 1.01 4.24
C VAL A 62 -11.78 0.26 3.95
N GLY A 63 -10.67 0.76 4.48
CA GLY A 63 -9.36 0.14 4.38
C GLY A 63 -8.63 0.27 5.70
N LEU A 64 -7.84 -0.74 6.03
CA LEU A 64 -7.01 -0.72 7.23
C LEU A 64 -5.66 -0.05 6.91
N ALA A 65 -5.30 0.96 7.70
CA ALA A 65 -3.93 1.48 7.71
C ALA A 65 -2.97 0.48 8.38
N CYS A 66 -1.66 0.74 8.36
CA CYS A 66 -0.73 -0.08 9.14
C CYS A 66 -0.98 0.08 10.64
N THR A 67 -1.69 -0.87 11.24
CA THR A 67 -1.95 -0.94 12.68
C THR A 67 -2.00 -2.39 13.14
N THR A 68 -1.56 -2.62 14.37
CA THR A 68 -1.72 -3.91 15.08
C THR A 68 -2.75 -3.80 16.21
N ALA A 69 -3.21 -2.59 16.53
CA ALA A 69 -4.19 -2.35 17.58
C ALA A 69 -5.58 -2.85 17.13
N PRO A 70 -6.38 -3.43 18.06
CA PRO A 70 -7.78 -3.70 17.81
C PRO A 70 -8.54 -2.43 17.40
N THR A 71 -9.29 -2.50 16.31
CA THR A 71 -10.05 -1.37 15.77
C THR A 71 -11.29 -1.85 15.04
N THR A 72 -12.31 -1.00 15.00
CA THR A 72 -13.48 -1.17 14.14
C THR A 72 -13.68 0.10 13.32
N VAL A 73 -13.76 -0.07 11.99
CA VAL A 73 -14.00 1.03 11.06
C VAL A 73 -15.17 0.65 10.17
N THR A 74 -16.14 1.55 10.05
CA THR A 74 -17.35 1.36 9.26
C THR A 74 -17.58 2.57 8.36
N ASN A 75 -18.07 2.33 7.15
CA ASN A 75 -18.52 3.36 6.22
C ASN A 75 -19.84 2.91 5.58
N SER A 76 -20.66 3.86 5.15
CA SER A 76 -21.94 3.55 4.50
C SER A 76 -22.24 4.56 3.40
N ALA A 77 -22.83 4.07 2.31
CA ALA A 77 -23.20 4.85 1.15
C ALA A 77 -24.32 4.11 0.39
N SER A 78 -24.79 4.67 -0.70
CA SER A 78 -25.68 3.99 -1.65
C SER A 78 -25.34 4.41 -3.07
N ILE A 79 -25.80 3.64 -4.05
CA ILE A 79 -25.64 3.96 -5.47
C ILE A 79 -26.97 3.92 -6.20
N SER A 80 -27.15 4.83 -7.16
CA SER A 80 -28.23 4.76 -8.14
C SER A 80 -27.71 5.29 -9.47
N LEU A 81 -27.64 4.39 -10.46
CA LEU A 81 -27.22 4.68 -11.84
C LEU A 81 -28.38 4.44 -12.81
N GLY A 82 -29.56 4.95 -12.46
CA GLY A 82 -30.77 4.81 -13.26
C GLY A 82 -31.15 3.33 -13.47
N SER A 83 -31.40 2.95 -14.72
CA SER A 83 -31.86 1.59 -15.06
C SER A 83 -30.76 0.51 -15.02
N ILE A 84 -29.49 0.90 -14.82
CA ILE A 84 -28.35 -0.04 -14.82
C ILE A 84 -28.20 -0.70 -13.47
N THR A 85 -28.18 0.07 -12.38
CA THR A 85 -28.13 -0.48 -11.04
C THR A 85 -28.58 0.50 -9.97
N SER A 86 -29.11 -0.03 -8.87
CA SER A 86 -29.33 0.69 -7.63
C SER A 86 -29.10 -0.21 -6.41
N THR A 87 -28.67 0.39 -5.30
CA THR A 87 -28.66 -0.22 -3.96
C THR A 87 -29.38 0.70 -2.99
N GLY A 88 -30.09 0.12 -2.02
CA GLY A 88 -30.72 0.90 -0.94
C GLY A 88 -29.69 1.42 0.05
N SER A 89 -28.80 0.53 0.49
CA SER A 89 -27.67 0.83 1.36
C SER A 89 -26.52 -0.12 1.03
N ALA A 90 -25.30 0.37 1.12
CA ALA A 90 -24.10 -0.42 1.16
C ALA A 90 -23.28 0.02 2.39
N GLN A 91 -22.98 -0.92 3.27
CA GLN A 91 -22.17 -0.70 4.47
C GLN A 91 -20.97 -1.64 4.44
N SER A 92 -19.78 -1.10 4.63
CA SER A 92 -18.57 -1.91 4.77
C SER A 92 -17.95 -1.71 6.15
N THR A 93 -17.48 -2.81 6.74
CA THR A 93 -16.90 -2.80 8.08
C THR A 93 -15.62 -3.64 8.11
N ILE A 94 -14.61 -3.15 8.83
CA ILE A 94 -13.43 -3.92 9.23
C ILE A 94 -13.40 -3.92 10.76
N SER A 95 -13.29 -5.11 11.36
CA SER A 95 -13.07 -5.28 12.79
C SER A 95 -11.84 -6.15 13.03
N THR A 96 -10.91 -5.69 13.84
CA THR A 96 -9.73 -6.45 14.26
C THR A 96 -9.80 -6.75 15.75
N SER A 97 -9.32 -7.92 16.14
CA SER A 97 -9.20 -8.32 17.55
C SER A 97 -7.87 -9.03 17.79
N ARG A 98 -7.38 -8.95 19.03
CA ARG A 98 -6.08 -9.52 19.38
C ARG A 98 -6.05 -9.98 20.82
N THR A 99 -5.40 -11.11 21.03
CA THR A 99 -5.10 -11.71 22.34
C THR A 99 -3.61 -12.03 22.40
N ALA A 100 -3.13 -12.60 23.50
CA ALA A 100 -1.75 -13.08 23.62
C ALA A 100 -1.44 -14.27 22.68
N THR A 101 -2.44 -15.02 22.22
CA THR A 101 -2.27 -16.27 21.46
C THR A 101 -2.82 -16.22 20.04
N SER A 102 -3.60 -15.19 19.71
CA SER A 102 -4.22 -15.05 18.40
C SER A 102 -4.44 -13.59 18.01
N ALA A 103 -4.52 -13.35 16.71
CA ALA A 103 -5.08 -12.14 16.13
C ALA A 103 -6.09 -12.51 15.05
N SER A 104 -7.12 -11.69 14.89
CA SER A 104 -8.11 -11.88 13.84
C SER A 104 -8.56 -10.56 13.25
N ILE A 105 -8.99 -10.66 11.99
CA ILE A 105 -9.68 -9.60 11.26
C ILE A 105 -10.93 -10.19 10.61
N GLN A 106 -12.04 -9.46 10.73
CA GLN A 106 -13.27 -9.69 10.00
C GLN A 106 -13.56 -8.48 9.13
N VAL A 107 -13.79 -8.73 7.86
CA VAL A 107 -14.09 -7.71 6.85
C VAL A 107 -15.44 -8.05 6.24
N THR A 108 -16.37 -7.09 6.25
CA THR A 108 -17.71 -7.27 5.70
C THR A 108 -18.08 -6.18 4.72
N SER A 109 -18.95 -6.53 3.78
CA SER A 109 -19.69 -5.60 2.93
C SER A 109 -21.14 -6.07 2.82
N ASP A 110 -22.05 -5.28 3.38
CA ASP A 110 -23.48 -5.53 3.44
C ASP A 110 -24.19 -4.62 2.43
N ILE A 111 -24.91 -5.23 1.50
CA ILE A 111 -25.68 -4.52 0.47
C ILE A 111 -27.15 -4.85 0.66
N GLU A 112 -27.99 -3.83 0.67
CA GLU A 112 -29.44 -3.96 0.77
C GLU A 112 -30.13 -3.51 -0.51
N ASN A 113 -31.22 -4.22 -0.86
CA ASN A 113 -32.11 -3.89 -1.97
C ASN A 113 -31.36 -3.72 -3.31
N LEU A 114 -30.51 -4.68 -3.63
CA LEU A 114 -29.76 -4.70 -4.88
C LEU A 114 -30.74 -4.87 -6.05
N ASN A 115 -30.59 -4.01 -7.06
CA ASN A 115 -31.22 -4.16 -8.36
C ASN A 115 -30.19 -3.89 -9.45
N ILE A 116 -30.05 -4.81 -10.40
CA ILE A 116 -29.17 -4.68 -11.55
C ILE A 116 -30.00 -4.93 -12.81
N LEU A 117 -29.80 -4.07 -13.81
CA LEU A 117 -30.43 -4.13 -15.14
C LEU A 117 -31.94 -4.29 -15.05
N SER A 118 -32.58 -3.41 -14.27
CA SER A 118 -34.04 -3.34 -14.12
C SER A 118 -34.69 -4.65 -13.66
N GLY A 119 -34.07 -5.30 -12.67
CA GLY A 119 -34.58 -6.50 -12.02
C GLY A 119 -34.06 -7.82 -12.59
N LEU A 120 -33.14 -7.78 -13.57
CA LEU A 120 -32.50 -9.00 -14.07
C LEU A 120 -31.72 -9.73 -12.97
N ILE A 121 -31.09 -8.99 -12.07
CA ILE A 121 -30.53 -9.53 -10.83
C ILE A 121 -31.08 -8.67 -9.69
N THR A 122 -31.64 -9.32 -8.67
CA THR A 122 -32.10 -8.65 -7.44
C THR A 122 -31.65 -9.42 -6.22
N ALA A 123 -31.47 -8.72 -5.10
CA ALA A 123 -31.29 -9.35 -3.79
C ALA A 123 -31.83 -8.41 -2.71
N GLU A 124 -32.48 -8.96 -1.69
CA GLU A 124 -32.90 -8.19 -0.52
C GLU A 124 -31.68 -7.80 0.31
N ARG A 125 -30.79 -8.77 0.55
CA ARG A 125 -29.51 -8.54 1.23
C ARG A 125 -28.42 -9.43 0.68
N ILE A 126 -27.24 -8.85 0.50
CA ILE A 126 -26.00 -9.58 0.26
C ILE A 126 -25.05 -9.23 1.39
N HIS A 127 -24.70 -10.21 2.22
CA HIS A 127 -23.68 -10.07 3.24
C HIS A 127 -22.41 -10.76 2.75
N VAL A 128 -21.41 -9.99 2.36
CA VAL A 128 -20.09 -10.51 2.00
C VAL A 128 -19.20 -10.46 3.22
N ALA A 129 -18.60 -11.58 3.62
CA ALA A 129 -17.75 -11.65 4.80
C ALA A 129 -16.49 -12.49 4.57
N ALA A 130 -15.34 -11.87 4.81
CA ALA A 130 -14.02 -12.49 4.80
C ALA A 130 -13.40 -12.38 6.20
N SER A 131 -12.93 -13.50 6.74
CA SER A 131 -12.26 -13.52 8.05
C SER A 131 -10.89 -14.16 7.93
N SER A 132 -9.90 -13.61 8.64
CA SER A 132 -8.56 -14.16 8.73
C SER A 132 -8.13 -14.22 10.19
N THR A 133 -7.46 -15.30 10.57
CA THR A 133 -6.96 -15.52 11.93
C THR A 133 -5.54 -16.06 11.89
N ALA A 134 -4.67 -15.53 12.74
CA ALA A 134 -3.33 -16.03 12.96
C ALA A 134 -3.14 -16.50 14.39
N THR A 135 -2.45 -17.63 14.55
CA THR A 135 -2.05 -18.23 15.83
C THR A 135 -0.62 -18.75 15.72
N SER A 136 -0.07 -19.31 16.80
CA SER A 136 1.24 -19.98 16.76
C SER A 136 1.29 -21.15 15.78
N ALA A 137 0.15 -21.80 15.49
CA ALA A 137 0.06 -22.95 14.59
C ALA A 137 0.08 -22.55 13.10
N GLY A 138 -0.31 -21.32 12.77
CA GLY A 138 -0.42 -20.85 11.39
C GLY A 138 -1.46 -19.75 11.23
N ALA A 139 -1.71 -19.37 9.98
CA ALA A 139 -2.71 -18.38 9.62
C ALA A 139 -3.72 -18.97 8.62
N THR A 140 -5.00 -18.73 8.86
CA THR A 140 -6.11 -19.26 8.07
C THR A 140 -7.16 -18.20 7.77
N SER A 141 -7.77 -18.29 6.58
CA SER A 141 -8.88 -17.43 6.17
C SER A 141 -10.11 -18.25 5.80
N THR A 142 -11.29 -17.65 6.02
CA THR A 142 -12.59 -18.23 5.72
C THR A 142 -13.52 -17.20 5.10
N ASN A 143 -14.53 -17.70 4.39
CA ASN A 143 -15.64 -16.92 3.86
C ASN A 143 -16.93 -17.35 4.55
N ASN A 144 -17.73 -16.38 5.00
CA ASN A 144 -19.01 -16.60 5.68
C ASN A 144 -20.15 -15.79 5.02
N SER A 145 -20.06 -15.55 3.71
CA SER A 145 -21.02 -14.74 2.95
C SER A 145 -22.38 -15.42 2.81
N THR A 146 -23.45 -14.61 2.82
CA THR A 146 -24.84 -15.06 2.67
C THR A 146 -25.63 -14.14 1.72
N PHE A 147 -26.65 -14.71 1.08
CA PHE A 147 -27.46 -14.07 0.05
C PHE A 147 -28.94 -14.30 0.35
N THR A 148 -29.65 -13.23 0.68
CA THR A 148 -31.08 -13.27 1.00
C THR A 148 -31.88 -12.68 -0.16
N GLY A 149 -32.91 -13.40 -0.59
CA GLY A 149 -33.79 -12.97 -1.68
C GLY A 149 -33.09 -12.83 -3.03
N LEU A 150 -31.94 -13.50 -3.24
CA LEU A 150 -31.22 -13.44 -4.51
C LEU A 150 -32.07 -14.05 -5.63
N ASN A 151 -32.27 -13.30 -6.70
CA ASN A 151 -32.99 -13.74 -7.88
C ASN A 151 -32.20 -13.35 -9.13
N ILE A 152 -32.08 -14.30 -10.07
CA ILE A 152 -31.40 -14.10 -11.35
C ILE A 152 -32.35 -14.50 -12.46
N ALA A 153 -32.66 -13.55 -13.34
CA ALA A 153 -33.58 -13.71 -14.46
C ALA A 153 -34.93 -14.32 -14.06
N GLY A 154 -35.47 -13.89 -12.92
CA GLY A 154 -36.74 -14.37 -12.37
C GLY A 154 -36.64 -15.65 -11.53
N LEU A 155 -35.47 -16.31 -11.50
CA LEU A 155 -35.26 -17.54 -10.75
C LEU A 155 -34.62 -17.28 -9.38
N PRO A 156 -35.29 -17.65 -8.26
CA PRO A 156 -34.70 -17.52 -6.93
C PRO A 156 -33.47 -18.42 -6.80
N GLN A 157 -32.47 -17.92 -6.09
CA GLN A 157 -31.23 -18.62 -5.76
C GLN A 157 -31.15 -18.74 -4.23
N GLY A 158 -30.62 -19.86 -3.75
CA GLY A 158 -30.12 -19.94 -2.36
C GLY A 158 -28.73 -19.32 -2.27
N ASP A 159 -28.02 -19.63 -1.17
CA ASP A 159 -26.61 -19.25 -1.04
C ASP A 159 -25.78 -19.95 -2.14
N PRO A 160 -25.16 -19.18 -3.08
CA PRO A 160 -24.37 -19.75 -4.15
C PRO A 160 -23.06 -20.33 -3.59
N ALA A 161 -22.67 -21.49 -4.12
CA ALA A 161 -21.36 -22.05 -3.88
C ALA A 161 -20.25 -21.10 -4.36
N PRO A 162 -19.00 -21.24 -3.85
CA PRO A 162 -17.88 -20.43 -4.31
C PRO A 162 -17.74 -20.41 -5.84
N ASN A 163 -17.50 -19.24 -6.42
CA ASN A 163 -17.26 -19.03 -7.86
C ASN A 163 -18.40 -19.54 -8.77
N THR A 164 -19.66 -19.38 -8.34
CA THR A 164 -20.81 -19.83 -9.12
C THR A 164 -21.03 -18.92 -10.33
N LEU A 165 -20.78 -19.44 -11.53
CA LEU A 165 -21.05 -18.75 -12.80
C LEU A 165 -22.51 -18.95 -13.24
N LYS A 166 -23.18 -17.86 -13.63
CA LYS A 166 -24.50 -17.89 -14.29
C LYS A 166 -24.48 -17.04 -15.55
N TYR A 167 -24.93 -17.62 -16.66
CA TYR A 167 -25.13 -16.89 -17.91
C TYR A 167 -26.42 -16.08 -17.88
N LEU A 168 -26.37 -14.87 -18.43
CA LEU A 168 -27.47 -13.93 -18.55
C LEU A 168 -27.76 -13.75 -20.06
N PRO A 169 -28.72 -14.52 -20.63
CA PRO A 169 -29.00 -14.48 -22.07
C PRO A 169 -29.22 -13.06 -22.58
N GLY A 170 -28.50 -12.69 -23.64
CA GLY A 170 -28.58 -11.35 -24.26
C GLY A 170 -27.81 -10.24 -23.53
N VAL A 171 -27.11 -10.55 -22.42
CA VAL A 171 -26.37 -9.56 -21.61
C VAL A 171 -24.92 -9.97 -21.43
N GLY A 172 -24.67 -11.17 -20.89
CA GLY A 172 -23.33 -11.60 -20.50
C GLY A 172 -23.38 -12.68 -19.42
N TYR A 173 -22.65 -12.48 -18.32
CA TYR A 173 -22.64 -13.43 -17.20
C TYR A 173 -22.40 -12.75 -15.85
N VAL A 174 -22.71 -13.46 -14.78
CA VAL A 174 -22.42 -13.08 -13.40
C VAL A 174 -21.66 -14.21 -12.70
N ILE A 175 -20.66 -13.84 -11.91
CA ILE A 175 -20.00 -14.73 -10.96
C ILE A 175 -20.49 -14.33 -9.57
N LEU A 176 -21.08 -15.29 -8.86
CA LEU A 176 -21.56 -15.12 -7.50
C LEU A 176 -20.58 -15.73 -6.52
N ASN A 177 -20.43 -15.10 -5.35
CA ASN A 177 -19.55 -15.58 -4.30
C ASN A 177 -18.15 -15.89 -4.86
N GLU A 178 -17.63 -14.97 -5.68
CA GLU A 178 -16.33 -15.13 -6.32
C GLU A 178 -15.25 -15.06 -5.26
N GLN A 179 -14.39 -16.08 -5.21
CA GLN A 179 -13.36 -16.23 -4.19
C GLN A 179 -11.99 -16.35 -4.84
N LEU A 180 -11.09 -15.47 -4.41
CA LEU A 180 -9.66 -15.59 -4.65
C LEU A 180 -9.00 -16.01 -3.34
N GLY A 181 -8.50 -17.24 -3.31
CA GLY A 181 -8.05 -17.91 -2.09
C GLY A 181 -9.13 -18.81 -1.49
N PRO A 182 -9.02 -19.19 -0.19
CA PRO A 182 -7.99 -18.72 0.74
C PRO A 182 -6.59 -19.26 0.38
N VAL A 183 -5.56 -18.45 0.61
CA VAL A 183 -4.16 -18.87 0.57
C VAL A 183 -3.69 -18.99 2.02
N ASN A 184 -3.75 -20.19 2.60
CA ASN A 184 -3.38 -20.43 4.00
C ASN A 184 -1.94 -20.90 4.12
N GLY A 185 -1.26 -20.53 5.21
CA GLY A 185 0.14 -20.87 5.41
C GLY A 185 0.58 -20.78 6.86
N SER A 186 1.81 -21.22 7.12
CA SER A 186 2.40 -21.16 8.46
C SER A 186 2.62 -19.73 8.96
N THR A 187 2.77 -18.77 8.06
CA THR A 187 3.11 -17.37 8.40
C THR A 187 2.03 -16.38 7.97
N ALA A 188 1.35 -16.60 6.85
CA ALA A 188 0.39 -15.64 6.33
C ALA A 188 -0.84 -16.32 5.75
N THR A 189 -1.93 -15.56 5.71
CA THR A 189 -3.16 -15.95 5.04
C THR A 189 -3.81 -14.77 4.32
N SER A 190 -4.56 -15.05 3.25
CA SER A 190 -5.43 -14.05 2.61
C SER A 190 -6.61 -14.70 1.90
N ILE A 191 -7.71 -13.96 1.79
CA ILE A 191 -8.86 -14.28 0.95
C ILE A 191 -9.47 -12.97 0.43
N SER A 192 -9.97 -12.99 -0.80
CA SER A 192 -10.85 -11.95 -1.34
C SER A 192 -12.16 -12.59 -1.76
N VAL A 193 -13.26 -11.97 -1.38
CA VAL A 193 -14.62 -12.41 -1.73
C VAL A 193 -15.35 -11.27 -2.42
N TYR A 194 -15.92 -11.54 -3.59
CA TYR A 194 -16.88 -10.67 -4.25
C TYR A 194 -18.27 -11.29 -4.18
N GLY A 195 -19.27 -10.51 -3.77
CA GLY A 195 -20.65 -10.99 -3.66
C GLY A 195 -21.24 -11.29 -5.04
N VAL A 196 -21.27 -10.27 -5.90
CA VAL A 196 -21.80 -10.33 -7.26
C VAL A 196 -20.85 -9.57 -8.20
N ASP A 197 -20.25 -10.27 -9.17
CA ASP A 197 -19.45 -9.66 -10.24
C ASP A 197 -20.10 -9.92 -11.61
N VAL A 198 -20.63 -8.86 -12.22
CA VAL A 198 -21.37 -8.91 -13.48
C VAL A 198 -20.48 -8.41 -14.60
N PHE A 199 -20.37 -9.21 -15.66
CA PHE A 199 -19.70 -8.87 -16.90
C PHE A 199 -20.74 -8.73 -18.01
N ILE A 200 -20.89 -7.51 -18.53
CA ILE A 200 -21.77 -7.25 -19.66
C ILE A 200 -20.93 -7.35 -20.92
N THR A 201 -21.19 -8.36 -21.73
CA THR A 201 -20.42 -8.67 -22.94
C THR A 201 -21.19 -8.40 -24.22
N LEU A 202 -22.50 -8.19 -24.13
CA LEU A 202 -23.40 -7.95 -25.25
C LEU A 202 -24.27 -6.70 -25.02
N GLY A 203 -24.84 -6.17 -26.10
CA GLY A 203 -25.77 -5.04 -26.05
C GLY A 203 -25.10 -3.67 -25.91
N LEU A 204 -25.90 -2.65 -25.56
CA LEU A 204 -25.49 -1.24 -25.50
C LEU A 204 -24.34 -0.98 -24.52
N PHE A 205 -24.24 -1.81 -23.47
CA PHE A 205 -23.27 -1.67 -22.40
C PHE A 205 -22.13 -2.71 -22.44
N ALA A 206 -21.88 -3.30 -23.62
CA ALA A 206 -20.79 -4.28 -23.78
C ALA A 206 -19.43 -3.72 -23.34
N GLY A 207 -18.67 -4.52 -22.59
CA GLY A 207 -17.42 -4.11 -21.96
C GLY A 207 -17.59 -3.45 -20.59
N SER A 208 -18.79 -3.50 -20.00
CA SER A 208 -19.04 -3.02 -18.65
C SER A 208 -18.78 -4.12 -17.61
N ARG A 209 -18.38 -3.71 -16.40
CA ARG A 209 -18.23 -4.56 -15.23
C ARG A 209 -18.89 -3.90 -14.02
N LEU A 210 -19.73 -4.65 -13.30
CA LEU A 210 -20.39 -4.18 -12.10
C LEU A 210 -20.06 -5.13 -10.94
N VAL A 211 -19.53 -4.60 -9.85
CA VAL A 211 -19.11 -5.36 -8.68
C VAL A 211 -19.91 -4.89 -7.48
N PHE A 212 -20.52 -5.83 -6.77
CA PHE A 212 -21.30 -5.59 -5.56
C PHE A 212 -20.79 -6.49 -4.43
N GLY A 213 -20.31 -5.84 -3.39
CA GLY A 213 -19.78 -6.42 -2.17
C GLY A 213 -18.38 -6.94 -2.42
N LEU A 214 -17.37 -6.22 -1.94
CA LEU A 214 -16.02 -6.76 -1.79
C LEU A 214 -15.69 -6.85 -0.31
N ALA A 215 -15.18 -8.01 0.12
CA ALA A 215 -14.45 -8.14 1.38
C ALA A 215 -13.11 -8.84 1.13
N ARG A 216 -12.01 -8.19 1.51
CA ARG A 216 -10.67 -8.77 1.50
C ARG A 216 -10.14 -8.79 2.91
N SER A 217 -9.68 -9.95 3.35
CA SER A 217 -9.02 -10.10 4.65
C SER A 217 -7.71 -10.86 4.49
N GLY A 218 -6.76 -10.55 5.35
CA GLY A 218 -5.52 -11.28 5.46
C GLY A 218 -4.87 -11.02 6.81
N GLU A 219 -4.05 -11.98 7.25
CA GLU A 219 -3.27 -11.88 8.48
C GLU A 219 -1.86 -12.39 8.21
N THR A 220 -0.85 -11.68 8.72
CA THR A 220 0.56 -12.05 8.57
C THR A 220 1.22 -12.07 9.93
N ARG A 221 1.69 -13.25 10.37
CA ARG A 221 2.52 -13.41 11.55
C ARG A 221 3.86 -12.70 11.37
N THR A 222 4.30 -12.03 12.43
CA THR A 222 5.58 -11.33 12.47
C THR A 222 6.39 -11.79 13.68
N ALA A 223 7.69 -11.51 13.68
CA ALA A 223 8.55 -11.84 14.81
C ALA A 223 8.25 -10.97 16.05
N GLN A 224 7.78 -9.75 15.85
CA GLN A 224 7.40 -8.76 16.86
C GLN A 224 6.21 -7.94 16.34
N PRO A 225 5.43 -7.27 17.22
CA PRO A 225 4.29 -6.44 16.82
C PRO A 225 4.70 -5.11 16.14
N ASP A 226 5.85 -5.06 15.49
CA ASP A 226 6.30 -3.87 14.75
C ASP A 226 5.62 -3.79 13.39
N ILE A 227 5.71 -2.62 12.76
CA ILE A 227 5.25 -2.37 11.40
C ILE A 227 6.34 -1.68 10.58
N VAL A 228 6.41 -2.04 9.30
CA VAL A 228 7.30 -1.42 8.32
C VAL A 228 6.50 -0.92 7.14
N ALA A 229 6.92 0.19 6.54
CA ALA A 229 6.36 0.65 5.28
C ALA A 229 7.49 1.23 4.43
N ALA A 230 7.42 1.01 3.13
CA ALA A 230 8.35 1.58 2.19
C ALA A 230 7.63 1.73 0.84
N SER A 231 7.88 2.85 0.16
CA SER A 231 7.34 3.12 -1.17
C SER A 231 8.28 4.02 -1.94
N ALA A 232 8.34 3.84 -3.25
CA ALA A 232 9.11 4.67 -4.15
C ALA A 232 8.44 4.78 -5.52
N TYR A 233 8.64 5.91 -6.19
CA TYR A 233 8.19 6.14 -7.57
C TYR A 233 9.09 7.14 -8.30
N GLY A 234 9.16 7.02 -9.62
CA GLY A 234 10.04 7.82 -10.46
C GLY A 234 9.53 9.24 -10.71
N LEU A 235 8.26 9.40 -11.07
CA LEU A 235 7.67 10.71 -11.39
C LEU A 235 6.20 10.77 -11.02
N TYR A 236 5.81 11.88 -10.40
CA TYR A 236 4.42 12.26 -10.18
C TYR A 236 4.27 13.76 -10.45
N ALA A 237 3.22 14.15 -11.17
CA ALA A 237 2.90 15.55 -11.41
C ALA A 237 1.40 15.79 -11.31
N ASN A 238 1.02 16.86 -10.60
CA ASN A 238 -0.38 17.25 -10.41
C ASN A 238 -0.60 18.72 -10.81
N GLY A 239 -1.82 19.02 -11.25
CA GLY A 239 -2.23 20.40 -11.55
C GLY A 239 -1.69 20.95 -12.88
N LEU A 240 -1.23 20.09 -13.79
CA LEU A 240 -0.58 20.51 -15.05
C LEU A 240 -1.53 21.21 -16.04
N ALA A 241 -2.85 21.07 -15.88
CA ALA A 241 -3.87 21.74 -16.70
C ALA A 241 -4.94 22.50 -15.89
N GLY A 242 -4.72 22.70 -14.58
CA GLY A 242 -5.57 23.50 -13.69
C GLY A 242 -5.85 22.81 -12.35
N SER A 243 -6.52 23.52 -11.43
CA SER A 243 -6.99 22.91 -10.17
C SER A 243 -7.98 21.78 -10.47
N GLY A 244 -7.65 20.55 -10.06
CA GLY A 244 -8.47 19.36 -10.34
C GLY A 244 -8.21 18.68 -11.69
N SER A 245 -7.18 19.08 -12.43
CA SER A 245 -6.83 18.48 -13.73
C SER A 245 -6.12 17.12 -13.63
N SER A 246 -6.00 16.42 -14.77
CA SER A 246 -5.27 15.17 -14.97
C SER A 246 -3.89 15.15 -14.29
N SER A 247 -3.66 14.15 -13.45
CA SER A 247 -2.34 13.85 -12.88
C SER A 247 -1.53 12.95 -13.81
N ILE A 248 -0.22 13.08 -13.76
CA ILE A 248 0.72 12.13 -14.36
C ILE A 248 1.38 11.33 -13.25
N GLY A 249 1.45 10.00 -13.43
CA GLY A 249 2.03 9.09 -12.45
C GLY A 249 1.10 8.74 -11.28
N PRO A 250 1.63 8.06 -10.25
CA PRO A 250 3.04 7.75 -10.04
C PRO A 250 3.58 6.73 -11.05
N LEU A 251 4.66 7.09 -11.74
CA LEU A 251 5.34 6.20 -12.69
C LEU A 251 6.36 5.33 -11.94
N SER A 252 6.52 4.07 -12.39
CA SER A 252 7.34 3.03 -11.75
C SER A 252 7.04 2.80 -10.26
N SER A 253 5.80 3.01 -9.80
CA SER A 253 5.46 2.87 -8.38
C SER A 253 5.75 1.47 -7.83
N SER A 254 6.39 1.41 -6.66
CA SER A 254 6.70 0.20 -5.89
C SER A 254 6.48 0.48 -4.41
N GLY A 255 6.05 -0.55 -3.66
CA GLY A 255 5.85 -0.47 -2.22
C GLY A 255 5.73 -1.85 -1.57
N ILE A 256 5.88 -1.89 -0.26
CA ILE A 256 5.70 -3.10 0.56
C ILE A 256 4.46 -2.97 1.42
N ASN A 257 3.97 -4.11 1.90
CA ASN A 257 2.91 -4.15 2.91
C ASN A 257 3.50 -3.88 4.30
N CYS A 258 2.60 -3.67 5.28
CA CYS A 258 2.95 -3.36 6.66
C CYS A 258 3.84 -4.44 7.34
N ALA A 259 3.78 -5.69 6.86
CA ALA A 259 4.59 -6.81 7.34
C ALA A 259 5.97 -6.95 6.68
N GLY A 260 6.31 -6.05 5.77
CA GLY A 260 7.55 -6.10 5.02
C GLY A 260 7.41 -6.81 3.68
N GLY A 261 8.51 -7.46 3.28
CA GLY A 261 8.69 -8.05 1.95
C GLY A 261 9.56 -7.19 1.06
N SER A 262 9.48 -7.42 -0.25
CA SER A 262 10.17 -6.62 -1.26
C SER A 262 9.32 -6.47 -2.52
N SER A 263 9.48 -5.35 -3.20
CA SER A 263 8.90 -5.14 -4.53
C SER A 263 9.82 -4.27 -5.38
N GLN A 264 9.65 -4.39 -6.68
CA GLN A 264 10.34 -3.56 -7.67
C GLN A 264 9.40 -3.33 -8.86
N ASN A 265 9.47 -2.14 -9.44
CA ASN A 265 8.75 -1.81 -10.67
C ASN A 265 9.59 -0.88 -11.54
N SER A 266 9.43 -0.97 -12.85
CA SER A 266 10.14 -0.13 -13.80
C SER A 266 9.28 0.26 -15.00
N VAL A 267 9.60 1.40 -15.60
CA VAL A 267 9.05 1.83 -16.89
C VAL A 267 10.20 2.27 -17.79
N SER A 268 10.05 2.07 -19.11
CA SER A 268 11.12 2.35 -20.09
C SER A 268 11.39 3.85 -20.28
N GLY A 269 10.40 4.70 -20.01
CA GLY A 269 10.53 6.14 -20.09
C GLY A 269 9.19 6.85 -20.11
N PHE A 270 9.26 8.17 -20.15
CA PHE A 270 8.11 9.05 -20.16
C PHE A 270 8.40 10.24 -21.06
N ASN A 271 7.41 10.64 -21.86
CA ASN A 271 7.49 11.83 -22.70
C ASN A 271 6.14 12.52 -22.76
N SER A 272 6.14 13.83 -22.51
CA SER A 272 4.97 14.69 -22.53
C SER A 272 5.41 16.12 -22.82
N LEU A 273 4.47 16.98 -23.22
CA LEU A 273 4.76 18.41 -23.27
C LEU A 273 5.12 18.96 -21.88
N HIS A 274 4.34 18.57 -20.87
CA HIS A 274 4.54 18.93 -19.46
C HIS A 274 4.41 17.68 -18.57
N PRO A 275 5.35 17.43 -17.64
CA PRO A 275 6.46 18.30 -17.25
C PRO A 275 7.70 18.23 -18.17
N GLY A 276 7.68 17.40 -19.21
CA GLY A 276 8.81 17.15 -20.12
C GLY A 276 9.03 15.65 -20.31
N ASN A 277 10.29 15.20 -20.32
CA ASN A 277 10.64 13.81 -20.52
C ASN A 277 11.57 13.26 -19.43
N ALA A 278 11.52 11.94 -19.26
CA ALA A 278 12.47 11.16 -18.48
C ALA A 278 12.74 9.84 -19.20
N GLY A 279 13.97 9.34 -19.10
CA GLY A 279 14.32 7.99 -19.52
C GLY A 279 13.78 6.94 -18.54
N ALA A 280 14.44 5.78 -18.53
CA ALA A 280 14.03 4.67 -17.68
C ALA A 280 13.91 5.08 -16.20
N MET A 281 12.86 4.59 -15.56
CA MET A 281 12.60 4.79 -14.14
C MET A 281 12.46 3.43 -13.47
N SER A 282 13.15 3.25 -12.36
CA SER A 282 13.07 2.03 -11.54
C SER A 282 12.87 2.43 -10.10
N SER A 283 11.95 1.75 -9.42
CA SER A 283 11.73 1.94 -7.99
C SER A 283 11.71 0.59 -7.30
N SER A 284 12.24 0.56 -6.09
CA SER A 284 12.22 -0.61 -5.23
C SER A 284 11.87 -0.23 -3.80
N ALA A 285 11.29 -1.19 -3.09
CA ALA A 285 10.96 -1.08 -1.69
C ALA A 285 11.23 -2.43 -1.03
N SER A 286 11.80 -2.42 0.17
CA SER A 286 12.02 -3.61 0.98
C SER A 286 11.84 -3.29 2.46
N GLY A 287 11.43 -4.29 3.22
CA GLY A 287 11.33 -4.18 4.66
C GLY A 287 11.21 -5.54 5.34
N GLN A 288 11.62 -5.61 6.59
CA GLN A 288 11.69 -6.83 7.39
C GLN A 288 11.40 -6.51 8.85
N ILE A 289 10.74 -7.45 9.54
CA ILE A 289 10.54 -7.45 10.99
C ILE A 289 11.21 -8.70 11.54
N THR A 290 12.16 -8.52 12.45
CA THR A 290 12.89 -9.61 13.11
C THR A 290 12.59 -9.61 14.61
N SER A 291 13.16 -10.56 15.35
CA SER A 291 13.05 -10.58 16.80
C SER A 291 13.84 -9.47 17.50
N SER A 292 14.65 -8.70 16.77
CA SER A 292 15.49 -7.62 17.31
C SER A 292 15.11 -6.24 16.77
N GLY A 293 14.00 -6.13 16.04
CA GLY A 293 13.48 -4.87 15.52
C GLY A 293 13.00 -4.95 14.07
N ALA A 294 12.81 -3.77 13.49
CA ALA A 294 12.21 -3.58 12.18
C ALA A 294 13.07 -2.65 11.31
N SER A 295 13.06 -2.88 9.99
CA SER A 295 13.74 -2.01 9.04
C SER A 295 13.01 -1.96 7.70
N ALA A 296 13.08 -0.80 7.05
CA ALA A 296 12.52 -0.54 5.74
C ALA A 296 13.43 0.38 4.94
N THR A 297 13.53 0.11 3.63
CA THR A 297 14.30 0.89 2.68
C THR A 297 13.51 1.02 1.38
N SER A 298 13.54 2.19 0.76
CA SER A 298 13.07 2.37 -0.61
C SER A 298 14.04 3.19 -1.43
N GLN A 299 13.99 2.97 -2.75
CA GLN A 299 14.84 3.64 -3.71
C GLN A 299 14.05 3.98 -4.98
N ALA A 300 14.27 5.19 -5.51
CA ALA A 300 13.81 5.58 -6.84
C ALA A 300 14.98 6.08 -7.68
N THR A 301 15.16 5.50 -8.87
CA THR A 301 16.16 5.91 -9.85
C THR A 301 15.46 6.40 -11.12
N VAL A 302 15.84 7.58 -11.61
CA VAL A 302 15.33 8.17 -12.86
C VAL A 302 16.51 8.55 -13.74
N SER A 303 16.53 8.06 -14.97
CA SER A 303 17.57 8.39 -15.96
C SER A 303 17.12 9.48 -16.91
N ASN A 304 18.08 10.27 -17.42
CA ASN A 304 17.92 11.23 -18.51
C ASN A 304 16.68 12.12 -18.36
N SER A 305 16.51 12.75 -17.20
CA SER A 305 15.43 13.71 -16.97
C SER A 305 15.74 15.03 -17.68
N ASN A 306 14.74 15.55 -18.37
CA ASN A 306 14.74 16.87 -18.97
C ASN A 306 13.34 17.46 -18.77
N LEU A 307 13.26 18.38 -17.80
CA LEU A 307 12.02 18.93 -17.30
C LEU A 307 11.96 20.42 -17.59
N LEU A 308 10.74 20.93 -17.77
CA LEU A 308 10.46 22.34 -17.98
C LEU A 308 11.27 22.93 -19.15
N GLY A 309 11.37 22.18 -20.24
CA GLY A 309 12.10 22.59 -21.45
C GLY A 309 13.62 22.70 -21.26
N GLY A 310 14.22 21.90 -20.39
CA GLY A 310 15.67 21.89 -20.14
C GLY A 310 16.11 22.78 -18.98
N LEU A 311 15.18 23.45 -18.31
CA LEU A 311 15.50 24.25 -17.13
C LEU A 311 16.03 23.38 -15.99
N ILE A 312 15.54 22.14 -15.87
CA ILE A 312 16.02 21.15 -14.90
C ILE A 312 16.36 19.88 -15.66
N SER A 313 17.57 19.36 -15.46
CA SER A 313 17.99 18.12 -16.10
C SER A 313 18.93 17.30 -15.24
N ALA A 314 18.90 15.97 -15.35
CA ALA A 314 19.90 15.07 -14.79
C ALA A 314 20.09 13.85 -15.69
N GLY A 315 21.34 13.38 -15.83
CA GLY A 315 21.63 12.13 -16.54
C GLY A 315 21.18 10.90 -15.74
N SER A 316 21.34 10.94 -14.43
CA SER A 316 20.76 9.98 -13.50
C SER A 316 20.50 10.65 -12.17
N MET A 317 19.52 10.17 -11.44
CA MET A 317 19.19 10.62 -10.10
C MET A 317 18.66 9.43 -9.31
N THR A 318 19.19 9.21 -8.11
CA THR A 318 18.78 8.13 -7.21
C THR A 318 18.46 8.70 -5.84
N SER A 319 17.22 8.54 -5.40
CA SER A 319 16.78 8.84 -4.04
C SER A 319 16.69 7.56 -3.23
N THR A 320 17.21 7.56 -2.01
CA THR A 320 17.11 6.45 -1.06
C THR A 320 16.57 6.95 0.28
N ALA A 321 15.55 6.29 0.81
CA ALA A 321 15.04 6.51 2.16
C ALA A 321 15.14 5.21 2.96
N SER A 322 15.63 5.30 4.19
CA SER A 322 15.76 4.17 5.11
C SER A 322 15.24 4.54 6.49
N ALA A 323 14.55 3.61 7.14
CA ALA A 323 14.10 3.72 8.52
C ALA A 323 14.31 2.38 9.23
N SER A 324 14.68 2.44 10.50
CA SER A 324 14.78 1.28 11.37
C SER A 324 14.30 1.59 12.78
N TRP A 325 13.92 0.54 13.49
CA TRP A 325 13.57 0.59 14.90
C TRP A 325 14.12 -0.65 15.61
N ASN A 326 14.81 -0.45 16.72
CA ASN A 326 15.35 -1.52 17.57
C ASN A 326 15.31 -1.12 19.07
N GLY A 327 14.20 -0.49 19.49
CA GLY A 327 14.05 0.20 20.78
C GLY A 327 14.23 1.71 20.67
N ALA A 328 14.85 2.21 19.60
CA ALA A 328 14.83 3.61 19.21
C ALA A 328 14.71 3.71 17.68
N GLY A 329 13.95 4.69 17.20
CA GLY A 329 13.88 4.98 15.77
C GLY A 329 15.19 5.57 15.24
N SER A 330 15.62 5.10 14.08
CA SER A 330 16.70 5.67 13.28
C SER A 330 16.28 5.81 11.83
N ARG A 331 16.80 6.83 11.14
CA ARG A 331 16.46 7.14 9.74
C ARG A 331 17.65 7.72 8.99
N SER A 332 17.67 7.51 7.69
CA SER A 332 18.61 8.15 6.78
C SER A 332 17.99 8.37 5.40
N GLY A 333 18.36 9.48 4.78
CA GLY A 333 17.94 9.86 3.44
C GLY A 333 19.13 10.31 2.60
N SER A 334 19.12 10.01 1.30
CA SER A 334 20.15 10.49 0.38
C SER A 334 19.65 10.64 -1.05
N VAL A 335 20.27 11.58 -1.77
CA VAL A 335 20.12 11.74 -3.22
C VAL A 335 21.50 11.76 -3.86
N THR A 336 21.68 10.99 -4.93
CA THR A 336 22.84 11.11 -5.82
C THR A 336 22.39 11.57 -7.20
N LEU A 337 23.18 12.45 -7.82
CA LEU A 337 22.91 13.04 -9.13
C LEU A 337 24.10 12.83 -10.07
N THR A 338 23.84 12.46 -11.32
CA THR A 338 24.83 12.49 -12.39
C THR A 338 24.44 13.58 -13.37
N SER A 339 25.36 14.50 -13.65
CA SER A 339 25.15 15.61 -14.60
C SER A 339 23.89 16.46 -14.31
N GLY A 340 23.53 16.59 -13.02
CA GLY A 340 22.41 17.42 -12.59
C GLY A 340 22.64 18.89 -12.90
N LYS A 341 21.63 19.58 -13.45
CA LYS A 341 21.68 21.02 -13.76
C LYS A 341 20.33 21.68 -13.47
N ILE A 342 20.40 22.91 -12.98
CA ILE A 342 19.25 23.82 -12.88
C ILE A 342 19.63 25.17 -13.50
N ALA A 343 18.85 25.64 -14.45
CA ALA A 343 19.12 26.86 -15.22
C ALA A 343 20.54 26.90 -15.82
N GLY A 344 21.03 25.74 -16.26
CA GLY A 344 22.37 25.56 -16.82
C GLY A 344 23.50 25.43 -15.79
N ALA A 345 23.28 25.80 -14.52
CA ALA A 345 24.27 25.64 -13.45
C ALA A 345 24.34 24.17 -12.98
N PRO A 346 25.55 23.58 -12.85
CA PRO A 346 25.70 22.21 -12.38
C PRO A 346 25.38 22.06 -10.89
N LEU A 347 24.81 20.91 -10.52
CA LEU A 347 24.58 20.51 -9.13
C LEU A 347 25.70 19.56 -8.65
N SER A 348 25.91 19.53 -7.33
CA SER A 348 26.76 18.53 -6.68
C SER A 348 26.25 17.11 -6.97
N HIS A 349 27.18 16.14 -7.06
CA HIS A 349 26.82 14.72 -7.13
C HIS A 349 26.01 14.28 -5.90
N SER A 350 26.32 14.83 -4.73
CA SER A 350 25.56 14.66 -3.49
C SER A 350 25.12 16.05 -3.02
N PRO A 351 23.96 16.54 -3.50
CA PRO A 351 23.44 17.84 -3.09
C PRO A 351 23.11 17.85 -1.59
N VAL A 352 23.34 18.98 -0.93
CA VAL A 352 22.97 19.16 0.49
C VAL A 352 21.45 19.01 0.64
N PRO A 353 20.94 18.34 1.69
CA PRO A 353 19.51 18.21 1.90
C PRO A 353 18.79 19.57 1.93
N ASN A 354 17.57 19.59 1.38
CA ASN A 354 16.66 20.73 1.36
C ASN A 354 17.22 21.99 0.66
N THR A 355 18.05 21.79 -0.37
CA THR A 355 18.62 22.89 -1.16
C THR A 355 17.56 23.51 -2.05
N ARG A 356 17.06 24.69 -1.68
CA ARG A 356 16.10 25.44 -2.49
C ARG A 356 16.81 26.29 -3.55
N ILE A 357 16.34 26.18 -4.80
CA ILE A 357 16.79 26.99 -5.93
C ILE A 357 15.59 27.67 -6.58
N ASN A 358 15.63 28.99 -6.72
CA ASN A 358 14.58 29.74 -7.38
C ASN A 358 14.67 29.60 -8.91
N LEU A 359 13.52 29.39 -9.55
CA LEU A 359 13.36 29.28 -10.99
C LEU A 359 12.73 30.58 -11.49
N ALA A 360 13.56 31.46 -12.07
CA ALA A 360 13.11 32.76 -12.54
C ALA A 360 11.90 32.64 -13.48
N GLY A 361 10.82 33.37 -13.18
CA GLY A 361 9.60 33.35 -13.99
C GLY A 361 8.68 32.15 -13.75
N ILE A 362 9.01 31.20 -12.88
CA ILE A 362 8.27 29.94 -12.71
C ILE A 362 7.92 29.64 -11.24
N GLY A 363 8.91 29.69 -10.34
CA GLY A 363 8.73 29.31 -8.94
C GLY A 363 10.04 28.84 -8.32
N TYR A 364 10.08 27.63 -7.77
CA TYR A 364 11.31 27.08 -7.18
C TYR A 364 11.33 25.55 -7.24
N VAL A 365 12.52 24.99 -7.04
CA VAL A 365 12.74 23.55 -6.82
C VAL A 365 13.48 23.36 -5.50
N ILE A 366 13.09 22.34 -4.75
CA ILE A 366 13.86 21.82 -3.61
C ILE A 366 14.60 20.58 -4.11
N VAL A 367 15.93 20.64 -4.07
CA VAL A 367 16.81 19.53 -4.43
C VAL A 367 17.14 18.75 -3.16
N ASN A 368 17.06 17.42 -3.26
CA ASN A 368 17.27 16.52 -2.12
C ASN A 368 16.41 16.93 -0.94
N GLU A 369 15.10 17.08 -1.18
CA GLU A 369 14.17 17.36 -0.09
C GLU A 369 14.09 16.15 0.82
N GLN A 370 14.35 16.36 2.10
CA GLN A 370 14.37 15.34 3.13
C GLN A 370 13.58 15.81 4.34
N TYR A 371 12.59 15.01 4.74
CA TYR A 371 11.81 15.24 5.95
C TYR A 371 11.32 13.94 6.55
N GLY A 372 11.01 13.96 7.85
CA GLY A 372 10.63 12.77 8.58
C GLY A 372 10.66 12.98 10.09
N SER A 373 10.56 11.89 10.84
CA SER A 373 10.63 11.88 12.31
C SER A 373 11.45 10.70 12.81
N SER A 374 12.11 10.86 13.95
CA SER A 374 12.79 9.78 14.69
C SER A 374 12.48 9.97 16.17
N ASN A 375 11.84 9.00 16.79
CA ASN A 375 11.46 9.02 18.20
C ASN A 375 11.49 7.61 18.78
N ALA A 376 11.17 7.47 20.07
CA ALA A 376 11.17 6.16 20.73
C ALA A 376 10.19 5.16 20.06
N PRO A 377 8.96 5.55 19.65
CA PRO A 377 8.05 4.67 18.91
C PRO A 377 8.53 4.24 17.52
N GLY A 378 9.41 4.99 16.85
CA GLY A 378 9.81 4.65 15.49
C GLY A 378 10.49 5.77 14.72
N ALA A 379 10.72 5.49 13.44
CA ALA A 379 11.27 6.44 12.50
C ALA A 379 10.54 6.39 11.15
N ALA A 380 10.51 7.54 10.49
CA ALA A 380 10.00 7.69 9.13
C ALA A 380 10.86 8.71 8.38
N GLU A 381 11.11 8.47 7.10
CA GLU A 381 11.88 9.33 6.22
C GLU A 381 11.22 9.41 4.85
N THR A 382 11.19 10.61 4.28
CA THR A 382 10.83 10.87 2.88
C THR A 382 11.96 11.63 2.21
N VAL A 383 12.34 11.18 1.02
CA VAL A 383 13.38 11.78 0.19
C VAL A 383 12.85 12.02 -1.21
N ILE A 384 13.03 13.24 -1.73
CA ILE A 384 12.64 13.63 -3.08
C ILE A 384 13.86 14.25 -3.77
N ALA A 385 14.24 13.75 -4.95
CA ALA A 385 15.38 14.30 -5.67
C ALA A 385 15.10 15.72 -6.17
N PHE A 386 13.95 15.93 -6.82
CA PHE A 386 13.46 17.25 -7.22
C PHE A 386 11.99 17.40 -6.85
N ASP A 387 11.67 18.35 -5.98
CA ASP A 387 10.30 18.80 -5.72
C ASP A 387 10.11 20.22 -6.27
N ILE A 388 9.32 20.34 -7.33
CA ILE A 388 9.20 21.54 -8.14
C ILE A 388 7.82 22.16 -7.90
N TYR A 389 7.83 23.44 -7.52
CA TYR A 389 6.64 24.23 -7.24
C TYR A 389 6.47 25.32 -8.28
N ILE A 390 5.33 25.31 -8.98
CA ILE A 390 4.93 26.38 -9.89
C ILE A 390 4.12 27.40 -9.08
N THR A 391 4.72 28.55 -8.77
CA THR A 391 4.11 29.53 -7.85
C THR A 391 3.58 30.77 -8.56
N GLN A 392 3.82 30.89 -9.86
CA GLN A 392 3.45 32.05 -10.67
C GLN A 392 3.07 31.66 -12.10
N SER A 393 2.33 32.54 -12.77
CA SER A 393 2.15 32.46 -14.22
C SER A 393 3.51 32.50 -14.90
N ASN A 394 3.66 31.66 -15.92
CA ASN A 394 4.93 31.41 -16.56
C ASN A 394 4.75 31.19 -18.07
N SER A 395 5.83 31.36 -18.81
CA SER A 395 5.84 31.22 -20.27
C SER A 395 5.66 29.77 -20.75
N LEU A 396 5.75 28.78 -19.86
CA LEU A 396 5.49 27.37 -20.17
C LEU A 396 3.98 27.06 -20.16
N GLY A 397 3.13 27.98 -19.69
CA GLY A 397 1.69 27.75 -19.59
C GLY A 397 1.31 26.78 -18.46
N LEU A 398 2.24 26.46 -17.55
CA LEU A 398 1.94 25.64 -16.39
C LEU A 398 1.09 26.43 -15.38
N PRO A 399 -0.02 25.87 -14.87
CA PRO A 399 -0.85 26.53 -13.89
C PRO A 399 -0.11 26.80 -12.57
N LYS A 400 -0.38 27.96 -11.96
CA LYS A 400 0.02 28.22 -10.58
C LYS A 400 -0.61 27.18 -9.65
N GLY A 401 0.20 26.58 -8.80
CA GLY A 401 -0.19 25.49 -7.91
C GLY A 401 0.16 24.10 -8.44
N ALA A 402 0.65 23.97 -9.69
CA ALA A 402 1.18 22.70 -10.17
C ALA A 402 2.42 22.30 -9.35
N ARG A 403 2.53 21.00 -9.08
CA ARG A 403 3.65 20.39 -8.35
C ARG A 403 4.16 19.16 -9.10
N ILE A 404 5.48 19.05 -9.23
CA ILE A 404 6.14 17.94 -9.93
C ILE A 404 7.17 17.34 -8.97
N LEU A 405 7.02 16.06 -8.68
CA LEU A 405 7.92 15.28 -7.83
C LEU A 405 8.66 14.27 -8.71
N VAL A 406 9.98 14.20 -8.53
CA VAL A 406 10.84 13.28 -9.28
C VAL A 406 11.78 12.55 -8.34
N GLY A 407 11.86 11.23 -8.47
CA GLY A 407 12.65 10.35 -7.63
C GLY A 407 12.21 10.42 -6.18
N VAL A 408 11.03 9.86 -5.86
CA VAL A 408 10.50 9.85 -4.50
C VAL A 408 10.76 8.51 -3.84
N ALA A 409 11.28 8.54 -2.62
CA ALA A 409 11.48 7.38 -1.76
C ALA A 409 10.97 7.70 -0.34
N THR A 410 10.19 6.79 0.24
CA THR A 410 9.69 6.87 1.62
C THR A 410 9.95 5.56 2.36
N ALA A 411 10.33 5.63 3.64
CA ALA A 411 10.50 4.46 4.49
C ALA A 411 10.06 4.77 5.93
N SER A 412 9.49 3.78 6.63
CA SER A 412 9.15 3.87 8.05
C SER A 412 9.28 2.51 8.74
N ALA A 413 9.73 2.53 9.99
CA ALA A 413 9.77 1.37 10.87
C ALA A 413 9.34 1.83 12.28
N MET A 414 8.32 1.19 12.85
CA MET A 414 7.71 1.62 14.11
C MET A 414 7.29 0.42 14.95
N SER A 415 7.37 0.56 16.26
CA SER A 415 6.77 -0.37 17.21
C SER A 415 5.31 -0.01 17.48
N GLN A 416 4.50 -0.99 17.86
CA GLN A 416 3.07 -0.81 18.17
C GLN A 416 2.69 -1.45 19.50
#